data_AF-A0A7K4S8Q1-F1
#
_entry.id   AF-A0A7K4S8Q1-F1
#
_cell.length_a   1.000
_cell.length_b   1.000
_cell.length_c   1.000
_cell.angle_alpha   90.00
_cell.angle_beta   90.00
_cell.angle_gamma   90.00
#
_symmetry.space_group_name_H-M   'P 1'
#
loop_
_entity.id
_entity.type
_entity.pdbx_description
1 polymer ?
#
loop_
_entity_poly.entity_id
_entity_poly.type
_entity_poly.pdbx_seq_one_letter_code
_entity_poly.pdbx_strand_id
1 'polypeptide(L)'
;PAFGLFVFTIARDPLRIIILIAGAFFWLVSLLLSSLIWFIAVKASDPRDESLQKGLLIFGVMFSVLLQEAFRFLYYKLLRKAIEGLVALSEDGCSPISIQQMAYVAGVGFGLMSGAFSMINLLADALGPGTVGIHGDSQLYFLTSAFMTMVLIFLHTFWGILFFHGCEHRRWWEITAVVVMHLAVSGSTFFNPLYVGSLVPSYLLMAAAATWAYMLSGGSAQNLRRFLLCKS
;
A
#
# COMPACT_ATOMS: atom_id res chain seq x y z
N PRO A 1 3.07 12.89 2.75
CA PRO A 1 3.87 11.95 3.59
C PRO A 1 4.88 11.11 2.79
N ALA A 2 4.50 10.53 1.63
CA ALA A 2 5.40 9.72 0.80
C ALA A 2 6.77 10.39 0.56
N PHE A 3 6.74 11.67 0.16
CA PHE A 3 7.96 12.45 -0.05
C PHE A 3 8.83 12.56 1.21
N GLY A 4 8.23 12.79 2.38
CA GLY A 4 8.95 12.81 3.65
C GLY A 4 9.58 11.45 4.00
N LEU A 5 8.84 10.36 3.85
CA LEU A 5 9.37 9.00 4.03
C LEU A 5 10.55 8.76 3.09
N PHE A 6 10.42 9.11 1.81
CA PHE A 6 11.49 8.97 0.83
C PHE A 6 12.75 9.78 1.21
N VAL A 7 12.62 11.09 1.39
CA VAL A 7 13.76 11.99 1.65
C VAL A 7 14.48 11.63 2.95
N PHE A 8 13.74 11.38 4.04
CA PHE A 8 14.37 11.20 5.35
C PHE A 8 14.88 9.77 5.59
N THR A 9 14.29 8.75 4.96
CA THR A 9 14.58 7.34 5.28
C THR A 9 15.15 6.51 4.14
N ILE A 10 14.91 6.88 2.88
CA ILE A 10 15.26 6.06 1.71
C ILE A 10 16.39 6.69 0.89
N ALA A 11 16.31 7.99 0.61
CA ALA A 11 17.18 8.67 -0.36
C ALA A 11 18.69 8.63 -0.04
N ARG A 12 19.07 8.33 1.21
CA ARG A 12 20.47 8.27 1.66
C ARG A 12 21.17 6.95 1.37
N ASP A 13 20.43 5.90 1.06
CA ASP A 13 20.97 4.55 0.89
C ASP A 13 20.54 3.97 -0.46
N PRO A 14 21.48 3.73 -1.40
CA PRO A 14 21.16 3.27 -2.74
C PRO A 14 20.47 1.90 -2.75
N LEU A 15 20.77 1.03 -1.77
CA LEU A 15 20.12 -0.28 -1.68
C LEU A 15 18.62 -0.12 -1.38
N ARG A 16 18.25 0.85 -0.53
CA ARG A 16 16.84 1.17 -0.24
C ARG A 16 16.14 1.73 -1.46
N ILE A 17 16.82 2.53 -2.28
CA ILE A 17 16.25 3.04 -3.54
C ILE A 17 15.94 1.88 -4.50
N ILE A 18 16.87 0.93 -4.66
CA ILE A 18 16.69 -0.25 -5.52
C ILE A 18 15.49 -1.09 -5.03
N ILE A 19 15.40 -1.34 -3.72
CA ILE A 19 14.28 -2.07 -3.12
C ILE A 19 12.96 -1.31 -3.33
N LEU A 20 12.93 0.01 -3.15
CA LEU A 20 11.72 0.80 -3.40
C LEU A 20 11.25 0.69 -4.85
N ILE A 21 12.15 0.86 -5.82
CA ILE A 21 11.83 0.79 -7.25
C ILE A 21 11.36 -0.61 -7.63
N ALA A 22 12.02 -1.65 -7.14
CA ALA A 22 11.60 -3.03 -7.36
C ALA A 22 10.20 -3.28 -6.75
N GLY A 23 9.93 -2.82 -5.53
CA GLY A 23 8.60 -2.92 -4.92
C GLY A 23 7.50 -2.24 -5.76
N ALA A 24 7.76 -1.02 -6.24
CA ALA A 24 6.86 -0.30 -7.14
C ALA A 24 6.62 -1.06 -8.45
N PHE A 25 7.66 -1.68 -9.02
CA PHE A 25 7.55 -2.51 -10.22
C PHE A 25 6.69 -3.76 -9.97
N PHE A 26 6.88 -4.48 -8.85
CA PHE A 26 6.04 -5.64 -8.52
C PHE A 26 4.56 -5.26 -8.36
N TRP A 27 4.29 -4.09 -7.78
CA TRP A 27 2.94 -3.55 -7.73
C TRP A 27 2.36 -3.30 -9.13
N LEU A 28 3.13 -2.67 -10.04
CA LEU A 28 2.69 -2.46 -11.43
C LEU A 28 2.38 -3.76 -12.17
N VAL A 29 3.23 -4.77 -12.03
CA VAL A 29 2.99 -6.07 -12.67
C VAL A 29 1.72 -6.72 -12.12
N SER A 30 1.48 -6.64 -10.81
CA SER A 30 0.25 -7.14 -10.21
C SER A 30 -0.99 -6.41 -10.76
N LEU A 31 -0.91 -5.08 -10.92
CA LEU A 31 -2.00 -4.30 -11.49
C LEU A 31 -2.23 -4.68 -12.96
N LEU A 32 -1.17 -4.78 -13.76
CA LEU A 32 -1.22 -5.14 -15.18
C LEU A 32 -1.90 -6.49 -15.42
N LEU A 33 -1.54 -7.50 -14.62
CA LEU A 33 -2.17 -8.81 -14.72
C LEU A 33 -3.64 -8.78 -14.29
N SER A 34 -3.96 -8.04 -13.22
CA SER A 34 -5.35 -7.90 -12.78
C SER A 34 -6.22 -7.13 -13.79
N SER A 35 -5.67 -6.09 -14.43
CA SER A 35 -6.38 -5.30 -15.43
C SER A 35 -6.58 -6.07 -16.73
N LEU A 36 -5.65 -6.94 -17.12
CA LEU A 36 -5.82 -7.85 -18.25
C LEU A 36 -6.99 -8.83 -18.02
N ILE A 37 -7.07 -9.41 -16.83
CA ILE A 37 -8.16 -10.33 -16.47
C ILE A 37 -9.51 -9.59 -16.46
N TRP A 38 -9.56 -8.41 -15.85
CA TRP A 38 -10.76 -7.57 -15.87
C TRP A 38 -11.16 -7.17 -17.30
N PHE A 39 -10.20 -6.80 -18.15
CA PHE A 39 -10.44 -6.43 -19.55
C PHE A 39 -11.06 -7.59 -20.35
N ILE A 40 -10.51 -8.80 -20.22
CA ILE A 40 -11.06 -10.00 -20.87
C ILE A 40 -12.49 -10.26 -20.37
N ALA A 41 -12.72 -10.16 -19.06
CA ALA A 41 -14.03 -10.39 -18.46
C ALA A 41 -15.09 -9.39 -18.96
N VAL A 42 -14.74 -8.10 -19.06
CA VAL A 42 -15.63 -7.06 -19.60
C VAL A 42 -15.90 -7.29 -21.09
N LYS A 43 -14.89 -7.64 -21.89
CA LYS A 43 -15.06 -7.89 -23.33
C LYS A 43 -15.86 -9.15 -23.66
N ALA A 44 -15.80 -10.16 -22.79
CA ALA A 44 -16.59 -11.37 -22.92
C ALA A 44 -18.05 -11.21 -22.45
N SER A 45 -18.37 -10.12 -21.76
CA SER A 45 -19.68 -9.87 -21.14
C SER A 45 -20.52 -8.88 -21.97
N ASP A 46 -21.85 -8.88 -21.78
CA ASP A 46 -22.74 -7.92 -22.46
C ASP A 46 -22.49 -6.49 -21.95
N PRO A 47 -22.12 -5.52 -22.82
CA PRO A 47 -21.92 -4.14 -22.42
C PRO A 47 -23.22 -3.41 -22.05
N ARG A 48 -24.39 -3.94 -22.41
CA ARG A 48 -25.70 -3.32 -22.12
C ARG A 48 -26.22 -3.65 -20.72
N ASP A 49 -25.67 -4.65 -20.05
CA ASP A 49 -26.06 -5.02 -18.70
C ASP A 49 -25.25 -4.24 -17.66
N GLU A 50 -25.78 -3.09 -17.22
CA GLU A 50 -25.14 -2.23 -16.22
C GLU A 50 -24.89 -2.94 -14.88
N SER A 51 -25.77 -3.85 -14.48
CA SER A 51 -25.65 -4.58 -13.22
C SER A 51 -24.45 -5.53 -13.27
N LEU A 52 -24.31 -6.26 -14.38
CA LEU A 52 -23.16 -7.11 -14.64
C LEU A 52 -21.85 -6.31 -14.69
N GLN A 53 -21.83 -5.16 -15.37
CA GLN A 53 -20.63 -4.31 -15.45
C GLN A 53 -20.19 -3.78 -14.07
N LYS A 54 -21.14 -3.37 -13.22
CA LYS A 54 -20.86 -2.99 -11.82
C LYS A 54 -20.30 -4.17 -11.03
N GLY A 55 -20.87 -5.36 -11.18
CA GLY A 55 -20.36 -6.58 -10.55
C GLY A 55 -18.93 -6.93 -10.98
N LEU A 56 -18.62 -6.79 -12.28
CA LEU A 56 -17.29 -7.02 -12.84
C LEU A 56 -16.25 -6.01 -12.34
N LEU A 57 -16.63 -4.75 -12.12
CA LEU A 57 -15.77 -3.76 -11.49
C LEU A 57 -15.43 -4.13 -10.04
N ILE A 58 -16.43 -4.51 -9.25
CA ILE A 58 -16.22 -4.95 -7.85
C ILE A 58 -15.31 -6.18 -7.84
N PHE A 59 -15.60 -7.18 -8.68
CA PHE A 59 -14.76 -8.37 -8.83
C PHE A 59 -13.33 -7.99 -9.23
N GLY A 60 -13.15 -7.11 -10.21
CA GLY A 60 -11.85 -6.67 -10.69
C GLY A 60 -11.01 -6.03 -9.59
N VAL A 61 -11.60 -5.15 -8.79
CA VAL A 61 -10.93 -4.53 -7.63
C VAL A 61 -10.54 -5.58 -6.59
N MET A 62 -11.47 -6.45 -6.19
CA MET A 62 -11.20 -7.49 -5.18
C MET A 62 -10.12 -8.46 -5.66
N PHE A 63 -10.16 -8.86 -6.92
CA PHE A 63 -9.15 -9.70 -7.55
C PHE A 63 -7.79 -8.99 -7.62
N SER A 64 -7.77 -7.69 -7.98
CA SER A 64 -6.54 -6.89 -7.99
C SER A 64 -5.89 -6.83 -6.61
N VAL A 65 -6.67 -6.64 -5.55
CA VAL A 65 -6.16 -6.66 -4.16
C VAL A 65 -5.49 -7.99 -3.84
N LEU A 66 -6.13 -9.12 -4.15
CA LEU A 66 -5.54 -10.45 -3.91
C LEU A 66 -4.24 -10.64 -4.69
N LEU A 67 -4.19 -10.17 -5.94
CA LEU A 67 -3.00 -10.27 -6.76
C LEU A 67 -1.87 -9.37 -6.26
N GLN A 68 -2.18 -8.17 -5.78
CA GLN A 68 -1.21 -7.27 -5.13
C GLN A 68 -0.58 -7.92 -3.90
N GLU A 69 -1.37 -8.61 -3.06
CA GLU A 69 -0.87 -9.33 -1.88
C GLU A 69 -0.04 -10.56 -2.26
N ALA A 70 -0.44 -11.29 -3.32
CA ALA A 70 0.35 -12.40 -3.86
C ALA A 70 1.71 -11.92 -4.40
N PHE A 71 1.75 -10.78 -5.09
CA PHE A 71 2.98 -10.17 -5.57
C PHE A 71 3.85 -9.63 -4.43
N ARG A 72 3.26 -9.15 -3.33
CA ARG A 72 4.00 -8.80 -2.11
C ARG A 72 4.69 -10.02 -1.50
N PHE A 73 4.03 -11.17 -1.46
CA PHE A 73 4.65 -12.42 -1.01
C PHE A 73 5.78 -12.88 -1.92
N LEU A 74 5.58 -12.81 -3.24
CA LEU A 74 6.61 -13.13 -4.22
C LEU A 74 7.83 -12.20 -4.04
N TYR A 75 7.57 -10.91 -3.85
CA TYR A 75 8.62 -9.92 -3.64
C TYR A 75 9.39 -10.15 -2.33
N TYR A 76 8.69 -10.48 -1.23
CA TYR A 76 9.32 -10.91 0.01
C TYR A 76 10.28 -12.09 -0.22
N LYS A 77 9.84 -13.15 -0.91
CA LYS A 77 10.68 -14.32 -1.20
C LYS A 77 11.93 -13.95 -2.01
N LEU A 78 11.77 -13.07 -3.00
CA LEU A 78 12.89 -12.58 -3.81
C LEU A 78 13.88 -11.77 -2.98
N LEU A 79 13.41 -10.87 -2.13
CA LEU A 79 14.26 -10.09 -1.24
C LEU A 79 15.00 -10.96 -0.23
N ARG A 80 14.30 -11.94 0.36
CA ARG A 80 14.90 -12.91 1.30
C ARG A 80 16.04 -13.71 0.65
N LYS A 81 15.80 -14.18 -0.58
CA LYS A 81 16.82 -14.89 -1.37
C LYS A 81 17.97 -13.96 -1.79
N ALA A 82 17.69 -12.71 -2.14
CA ALA A 82 18.70 -11.73 -2.49
C ALA A 82 19.61 -11.41 -1.29
N ILE A 83 19.05 -11.24 -0.09
CA ILE A 83 19.83 -11.06 1.14
C ILE A 83 20.74 -12.25 1.41
N GLU A 84 20.22 -13.48 1.31
CA GLU A 84 21.04 -14.68 1.52
C GLU A 84 22.23 -14.74 0.57
N GLY A 85 22.00 -14.39 -0.70
CA GLY A 85 23.08 -14.26 -1.69
C GLY A 85 24.08 -13.17 -1.35
N LEU A 86 23.62 -11.98 -0.93
CA LEU A 86 24.49 -10.86 -0.55
C LEU A 86 25.34 -11.19 0.69
N VAL A 87 24.74 -11.84 1.70
CA VAL A 87 25.45 -12.26 2.92
C VAL A 87 26.51 -13.31 2.60
N ALA A 88 26.18 -14.30 1.76
CA ALA A 88 27.13 -15.35 1.36
C ALA A 88 28.34 -14.82 0.57
N LEU A 89 28.20 -13.67 -0.09
CA LEU A 89 29.27 -13.00 -0.84
C LEU A 89 30.01 -11.92 -0.02
N SER A 90 29.51 -11.56 1.16
CA SER A 90 30.13 -10.54 2.00
C SER A 90 31.33 -11.08 2.78
N GLU A 91 32.45 -10.36 2.76
CA GLU A 91 33.67 -10.76 3.49
C GLU A 91 33.45 -10.80 5.01
N ASP A 92 32.61 -9.90 5.54
CA ASP A 92 32.30 -9.81 6.97
C ASP A 92 31.11 -10.69 7.41
N GLY A 93 30.46 -11.40 6.48
CA GLY A 93 29.25 -12.20 6.74
C GLY A 93 28.03 -11.39 7.25
N CYS A 94 28.11 -10.06 7.22
CA CYS A 94 27.10 -9.16 7.75
C CYS A 94 26.07 -8.78 6.69
N SER A 95 24.80 -8.78 7.05
CA SER A 95 23.75 -8.33 6.13
C SER A 95 23.79 -6.80 5.97
N PRO A 96 23.79 -6.27 4.73
CA PRO A 96 23.83 -4.83 4.50
C PRO A 96 22.54 -4.12 4.91
N ILE A 97 21.42 -4.86 5.07
CA ILE A 97 20.13 -4.30 5.43
C ILE A 97 19.31 -5.28 6.27
N SER A 98 18.64 -4.79 7.31
CA SER A 98 17.75 -5.62 8.13
C SER A 98 16.45 -5.96 7.38
N ILE A 99 15.84 -7.09 7.72
CA ILE A 99 14.56 -7.52 7.13
C ILE A 99 13.44 -6.53 7.43
N GLN A 100 13.45 -5.89 8.60
CA GLN A 100 12.49 -4.84 8.96
C GLN A 100 12.62 -3.60 8.06
N GLN A 101 13.85 -3.16 7.77
CA GLN A 101 14.08 -2.05 6.84
C GLN A 101 13.64 -2.41 5.43
N MET A 102 13.91 -3.63 4.96
CA MET A 102 13.40 -4.10 3.67
C MET A 102 11.87 -4.08 3.62
N ALA A 103 11.20 -4.60 4.65
CA ALA A 103 9.74 -4.64 4.74
C ALA A 103 9.12 -3.24 4.66
N TYR A 104 9.70 -2.29 5.40
CA TYR A 104 9.31 -0.89 5.36
C TYR A 104 9.49 -0.28 3.97
N VAL A 105 10.68 -0.41 3.38
CA VAL A 105 11.00 0.18 2.06
C VAL A 105 10.15 -0.44 0.95
N ALA A 106 9.95 -1.76 0.97
CA ALA A 106 9.06 -2.48 0.07
C ALA A 106 7.61 -1.97 0.18
N GLY A 107 7.11 -1.80 1.40
CA GLY A 107 5.80 -1.24 1.67
C GLY A 107 5.64 0.20 1.15
N VAL A 108 6.66 1.05 1.34
CA VAL A 108 6.67 2.41 0.77
C VAL A 108 6.63 2.36 -0.76
N GLY A 109 7.37 1.45 -1.40
CA GLY A 109 7.34 1.29 -2.87
C GLY A 109 5.95 0.93 -3.39
N PHE A 110 5.28 -0.03 -2.76
CA PHE A 110 3.88 -0.38 -3.06
C PHE A 110 2.94 0.81 -2.87
N GLY A 111 3.05 1.49 -1.73
CA GLY A 111 2.20 2.65 -1.40
C GLY A 111 2.39 3.81 -2.36
N LEU A 112 3.63 4.14 -2.72
CA LEU A 112 3.95 5.23 -3.63
C LEU A 112 3.39 4.97 -5.02
N MET A 113 3.55 3.77 -5.55
CA MET A 113 3.02 3.45 -6.87
C MET A 113 1.49 3.39 -6.88
N SER A 114 0.89 2.79 -5.86
CA SER A 114 -0.57 2.80 -5.69
C SER A 114 -1.12 4.23 -5.61
N GLY A 115 -0.47 5.10 -4.85
CA GLY A 115 -0.90 6.49 -4.69
C GLY A 115 -0.67 7.33 -5.95
N ALA A 116 0.39 7.06 -6.70
CA ALA A 116 0.63 7.69 -8.00
C ALA A 116 -0.49 7.32 -8.98
N PHE A 117 -0.84 6.04 -9.08
CA PHE A 117 -1.93 5.57 -9.94
C PHE A 117 -3.29 6.13 -9.54
N SER A 118 -3.56 6.33 -8.24
CA SER A 118 -4.84 6.87 -7.78
C SER A 118 -4.98 8.38 -7.96
N MET A 119 -3.88 9.14 -7.99
CA MET A 119 -3.94 10.61 -7.88
C MET A 119 -3.36 11.39 -9.06
N ILE A 120 -2.41 10.86 -9.85
CA ILE A 120 -1.70 11.67 -10.87
C ILE A 120 -2.66 12.34 -11.87
N ASN A 121 -3.64 11.60 -12.38
CA ASN A 121 -4.61 12.15 -13.34
C ASN A 121 -5.53 13.18 -12.67
N LEU A 122 -6.05 12.86 -11.48
CA LEU A 122 -6.91 13.77 -10.71
C LEU A 122 -6.18 15.07 -10.33
N LEU A 123 -4.89 14.97 -10.04
CA LEU A 123 -4.06 16.14 -9.72
C LEU A 123 -3.88 17.04 -10.94
N ALA A 124 -3.76 16.47 -12.14
CA ALA A 124 -3.72 17.23 -13.38
C ALA A 124 -5.04 17.99 -13.62
N ASP A 125 -6.18 17.33 -13.39
CA ASP A 125 -7.51 17.94 -13.53
C ASP A 125 -7.73 19.08 -12.51
N ALA A 126 -7.17 18.95 -11.29
CA ALA A 126 -7.27 19.94 -10.23
C ALA A 126 -6.47 21.23 -10.48
N LEU A 127 -5.61 21.29 -11.50
CA LEU A 127 -4.86 22.51 -11.86
C LEU A 127 -5.73 23.54 -12.59
N GLY A 128 -6.87 23.11 -13.12
CA GLY A 128 -7.82 24.02 -13.75
C GLY A 128 -8.49 24.97 -12.75
N PRO A 129 -9.07 26.08 -13.21
CA PRO A 129 -9.77 27.03 -12.33
C PRO A 129 -11.11 26.51 -11.79
N GLY A 130 -11.60 25.37 -12.29
CA GLY A 130 -12.87 24.76 -11.90
C GLY A 130 -12.70 23.68 -10.83
N THR A 131 -13.74 23.49 -10.00
CA THR A 131 -13.86 22.35 -9.09
C THR A 131 -14.97 21.39 -9.57
N VAL A 132 -14.95 20.16 -9.06
CA VAL A 132 -15.99 19.16 -9.30
C VAL A 132 -17.32 19.64 -8.69
N GLY A 133 -18.44 19.35 -9.36
CA GLY A 133 -19.78 19.58 -8.80
C GLY A 133 -20.82 20.22 -9.72
N ILE A 134 -20.48 20.52 -10.98
CA ILE A 134 -21.46 21.06 -11.95
C ILE A 134 -22.66 20.11 -12.18
N HIS A 135 -22.46 18.79 -12.03
CA HIS A 135 -23.50 17.77 -12.13
C HIS A 135 -24.02 17.27 -10.77
N GLY A 136 -23.80 18.03 -9.68
CA GLY A 136 -24.27 17.67 -8.33
C GLY A 136 -23.30 16.83 -7.49
N ASP A 137 -22.09 16.55 -7.99
CA ASP A 137 -21.01 15.92 -7.23
C ASP A 137 -20.44 16.86 -6.15
N SER A 138 -19.70 16.30 -5.20
CA SER A 138 -19.10 17.09 -4.12
C SER A 138 -17.89 17.91 -4.59
N GLN A 139 -17.85 19.18 -4.19
CA GLN A 139 -16.69 20.06 -4.36
C GLN A 139 -15.45 19.59 -3.58
N LEU A 140 -15.63 18.69 -2.60
CA LEU A 140 -14.55 18.11 -1.81
C LEU A 140 -13.89 16.89 -2.48
N TYR A 141 -14.25 16.57 -3.73
CA TYR A 141 -13.75 15.39 -4.44
C TYR A 141 -12.22 15.32 -4.46
N PHE A 142 -11.55 16.38 -4.92
CA PHE A 142 -10.08 16.39 -4.99
C PHE A 142 -9.42 16.25 -3.62
N LEU A 143 -9.96 16.93 -2.60
CA LEU A 143 -9.44 16.88 -1.24
C LEU A 143 -9.61 15.48 -0.62
N THR A 144 -10.78 14.88 -0.83
CA THR A 144 -11.09 13.53 -0.33
C THR A 144 -10.21 12.48 -1.01
N SER A 145 -10.02 12.58 -2.32
CA SER A 145 -9.11 11.72 -3.08
C SER A 145 -7.66 11.84 -2.63
N ALA A 146 -7.20 13.07 -2.32
CA ALA A 146 -5.86 13.29 -1.77
C ALA A 146 -5.67 12.64 -0.39
N PHE A 147 -6.64 12.79 0.51
CA PHE A 147 -6.60 12.15 1.83
C PHE A 147 -6.72 10.63 1.75
N MET A 148 -7.56 10.10 0.85
CA MET A 148 -7.64 8.65 0.65
C MET A 148 -6.33 8.09 0.08
N THR A 149 -5.72 8.78 -0.87
CA THR A 149 -4.40 8.43 -1.42
C THR A 149 -3.34 8.41 -0.32
N MET A 150 -3.37 9.40 0.58
CA MET A 150 -2.48 9.46 1.73
C MET A 150 -2.65 8.23 2.64
N VAL A 151 -3.89 7.83 2.92
CA VAL A 151 -4.21 6.65 3.73
C VAL A 151 -3.68 5.38 3.08
N LEU A 152 -3.88 5.19 1.77
CA LEU A 152 -3.38 4.03 1.04
C LEU A 152 -1.85 3.94 1.06
N ILE A 153 -1.13 5.06 0.89
CA ILE A 153 0.33 5.09 0.99
C ILE A 153 0.81 4.60 2.36
N PHE A 154 0.21 5.10 3.44
CA PHE A 154 0.57 4.69 4.79
C PHE A 154 0.21 3.24 5.08
N LEU A 155 -1.00 2.81 4.69
CA LEU A 155 -1.45 1.44 4.86
C LEU A 155 -0.54 0.45 4.14
N HIS A 156 -0.17 0.68 2.88
CA HIS A 156 0.80 -0.18 2.19
C HIS A 156 2.16 -0.24 2.90
N THR A 157 2.60 0.88 3.49
CA THR A 157 3.82 0.92 4.29
C THR A 157 3.70 0.02 5.52
N PHE A 158 2.61 0.15 6.29
CA PHE A 158 2.39 -0.65 7.50
C PHE A 158 2.11 -2.12 7.17
N TRP A 159 1.29 -2.41 6.16
CA TRP A 159 1.04 -3.75 5.66
C TRP A 159 2.33 -4.43 5.20
N GLY A 160 3.27 -3.72 4.58
CA GLY A 160 4.59 -4.26 4.28
C GLY A 160 5.31 -4.81 5.52
N ILE A 161 5.32 -4.02 6.61
CA ILE A 161 5.93 -4.41 7.89
C ILE A 161 5.22 -5.63 8.49
N LEU A 162 3.88 -5.59 8.62
CA LEU A 162 3.09 -6.70 9.18
C LEU A 162 3.25 -7.97 8.36
N PHE A 163 3.19 -7.85 7.03
CA PHE A 163 3.25 -8.98 6.11
C PHE A 163 4.60 -9.69 6.17
N PHE A 164 5.70 -8.94 6.15
CA PHE A 164 7.04 -9.51 6.24
C PHE A 164 7.29 -10.13 7.61
N HIS A 165 6.85 -9.46 8.69
CA HIS A 165 6.94 -10.02 10.04
C HIS A 165 6.18 -11.35 10.15
N GLY A 166 4.96 -11.41 9.61
CA GLY A 166 4.16 -12.63 9.55
C GLY A 166 4.83 -13.75 8.78
N CYS A 167 5.51 -13.44 7.66
CA CYS A 167 6.29 -14.41 6.89
C CYS A 167 7.49 -14.94 7.68
N GLU A 168 8.29 -14.06 8.29
CA GLU A 168 9.48 -14.45 9.07
C GLU A 168 9.14 -15.31 10.29
N HIS A 169 8.05 -14.99 11.00
CA HIS A 169 7.64 -15.71 12.21
C HIS A 169 6.65 -16.85 11.93
N ARG A 170 6.35 -17.15 10.66
CA ARG A 170 5.34 -18.13 10.23
C ARG A 170 3.96 -17.90 10.87
N ARG A 171 3.62 -16.64 11.14
CA ARG A 171 2.33 -16.23 11.70
C ARG A 171 1.37 -15.88 10.57
N TRP A 172 0.78 -16.92 9.98
CA TRP A 172 -0.13 -16.79 8.84
C TRP A 172 -1.35 -15.90 9.10
N TRP A 173 -1.79 -15.81 10.36
CA TRP A 173 -2.90 -14.94 10.73
C TRP A 173 -2.59 -13.45 10.52
N GLU A 174 -1.32 -13.02 10.67
CA GLU A 174 -0.91 -11.63 10.41
C GLU A 174 -1.01 -11.31 8.91
N ILE A 175 -0.63 -12.27 8.07
CA ILE A 175 -0.76 -12.19 6.61
C ILE A 175 -2.23 -12.10 6.22
N THR A 176 -3.07 -13.00 6.75
CA THR A 176 -4.52 -12.97 6.50
C THR A 176 -5.14 -11.65 6.96
N ALA A 177 -4.73 -11.12 8.12
CA ALA A 177 -5.21 -9.83 8.62
C ALA A 177 -4.85 -8.67 7.66
N VAL A 178 -3.65 -8.67 7.09
CA VAL A 178 -3.26 -7.69 6.06
C VAL A 178 -4.17 -7.77 4.84
N VAL A 179 -4.42 -8.98 4.31
CA VAL A 179 -5.31 -9.17 3.16
C VAL A 179 -6.73 -8.68 3.48
N VAL A 180 -7.25 -9.01 4.67
CA VAL A 180 -8.59 -8.57 5.11
C VAL A 180 -8.66 -7.06 5.27
N MET A 181 -7.65 -6.42 5.89
CA MET A 181 -7.60 -4.96 6.01
C MET A 181 -7.55 -4.29 4.64
N HIS A 182 -6.77 -4.84 3.69
CA HIS A 182 -6.69 -4.30 2.34
C HIS A 182 -8.04 -4.41 1.61
N LEU A 183 -8.67 -5.58 1.64
CA LEU A 183 -10.01 -5.78 1.08
C LEU A 183 -11.06 -4.87 1.75
N ALA A 184 -10.98 -4.67 3.07
CA ALA A 184 -11.90 -3.79 3.79
C ALA A 184 -11.77 -2.33 3.37
N VAL A 185 -10.53 -1.83 3.24
CA VAL A 185 -10.27 -0.45 2.78
C VAL A 185 -10.72 -0.28 1.33
N SER A 186 -10.37 -1.20 0.43
CA SER A 186 -10.83 -1.17 -0.96
C SER A 186 -12.35 -1.28 -1.06
N GLY A 187 -12.97 -2.16 -0.30
CA GLY A 187 -14.43 -2.31 -0.23
C GLY A 187 -15.10 -1.04 0.30
N SER A 188 -14.51 -0.37 1.28
CA SER A 188 -15.05 0.88 1.82
C SER A 188 -15.13 2.00 0.76
N THR A 189 -14.26 1.97 -0.25
CA THR A 189 -14.29 2.96 -1.34
C THR A 189 -15.53 2.86 -2.21
N PHE A 190 -16.21 1.70 -2.25
CA PHE A 190 -17.48 1.55 -2.96
C PHE A 190 -18.64 2.28 -2.30
N PHE A 191 -18.51 2.73 -1.04
CA PHE A 191 -19.52 3.59 -0.41
C PHE A 191 -19.44 5.04 -0.90
N ASN A 192 -18.41 5.43 -1.66
CA ASN A 192 -18.38 6.74 -2.30
C ASN A 192 -19.61 6.91 -3.21
N PRO A 193 -20.31 8.07 -3.16
CA PRO A 193 -19.86 9.36 -2.66
C PRO A 193 -20.09 9.64 -1.16
N LEU A 194 -20.58 8.67 -0.37
CA LEU A 194 -20.71 8.82 1.09
C LEU A 194 -19.33 8.78 1.77
N TYR A 195 -18.59 9.88 1.71
CA TYR A 195 -17.20 9.95 2.15
C TYR A 195 -16.99 9.57 3.62
N VAL A 196 -17.97 9.81 4.50
CA VAL A 196 -17.90 9.40 5.91
C VAL A 196 -17.79 7.87 6.02
N GLY A 197 -18.50 7.11 5.18
CA GLY A 197 -18.49 5.65 5.17
C GLY A 197 -17.24 5.02 4.56
N SER A 198 -16.41 5.81 3.88
CA SER A 198 -15.19 5.36 3.20
C SER A 198 -13.94 5.86 3.92
N LEU A 199 -13.85 7.18 4.12
CA LEU A 199 -12.66 7.84 4.63
C LEU A 199 -12.44 7.58 6.12
N VAL A 200 -13.48 7.73 6.95
CA VAL A 200 -13.33 7.57 8.42
C VAL A 200 -12.91 6.14 8.78
N PRO A 201 -13.55 5.07 8.27
CA PRO A 201 -13.09 3.69 8.53
C PRO A 201 -11.67 3.45 8.06
N SER A 202 -11.29 4.00 6.89
CA SER A 202 -9.93 3.86 6.35
C SER A 202 -8.87 4.50 7.25
N TYR A 203 -9.15 5.68 7.84
CA TYR A 203 -8.25 6.30 8.82
C TYR A 203 -8.15 5.52 10.13
N LEU A 204 -9.25 4.95 10.62
CA LEU A 204 -9.24 4.11 11.83
C LEU A 204 -8.41 2.85 11.60
N LEU A 205 -8.58 2.20 10.45
CA LEU A 205 -7.76 1.05 10.05
C LEU A 205 -6.29 1.42 9.88
N MET A 206 -5.99 2.60 9.31
CA MET A 206 -4.63 3.11 9.21
C MET A 206 -3.99 3.32 10.59
N ALA A 207 -4.71 3.91 11.54
CA ALA A 207 -4.20 4.10 12.91
C ALA A 207 -3.97 2.77 13.63
N ALA A 208 -4.85 1.79 13.45
CA ALA A 208 -4.69 0.45 13.98
C ALA A 208 -3.46 -0.26 13.38
N ALA A 209 -3.31 -0.24 12.05
CA ALA A 209 -2.17 -0.81 11.35
C ALA A 209 -0.85 -0.12 11.73
N ALA A 210 -0.86 1.20 11.91
CA ALA A 210 0.31 1.97 12.36
C ALA A 210 0.75 1.54 13.76
N THR A 211 -0.21 1.44 14.69
CA THR A 211 0.04 1.01 16.08
C THR A 211 0.61 -0.40 16.11
N TRP A 212 0.05 -1.30 15.30
CA TRP A 212 0.54 -2.66 15.18
C TRP A 212 1.95 -2.73 14.58
N ALA A 213 2.21 -2.01 13.48
CA ALA A 213 3.53 -1.94 12.86
C ALA A 213 4.60 -1.39 13.82
N TYR A 214 4.24 -0.39 14.63
CA TYR A 214 5.10 0.17 15.68
C TYR A 214 5.47 -0.88 16.74
N MET A 215 4.50 -1.64 17.24
CA MET A 215 4.74 -2.72 18.21
C MET A 215 5.62 -3.84 17.62
N LEU A 216 5.38 -4.26 16.37
CA LEU A 216 6.19 -5.29 15.71
C LEU A 216 7.63 -4.85 15.43
N SER A 217 7.85 -3.54 15.33
CA SER A 217 9.17 -2.94 15.14
C SER A 217 9.90 -2.67 16.47
N GLY A 218 9.41 -3.24 17.58
CA GLY A 218 10.01 -3.13 18.92
C GLY A 218 9.60 -1.88 19.71
N GLY A 219 8.59 -1.15 19.23
CA GLY A 219 8.04 0.01 19.92
C GLY A 219 7.24 -0.37 21.17
N SER A 220 7.29 0.48 22.19
CA SER A 220 6.49 0.35 23.41
C SER A 220 6.06 1.71 23.95
N ALA A 221 5.05 1.73 24.83
CA ALA A 221 4.66 2.96 25.53
C ALA A 221 5.81 3.59 26.33
N GLN A 222 6.76 2.77 26.81
CA GLN A 222 7.96 3.25 27.48
C GLN A 222 8.90 3.96 26.52
N ASN A 223 9.10 3.45 25.30
CA ASN A 223 9.91 4.13 24.29
C ASN A 223 9.29 5.48 23.90
N LEU A 224 7.96 5.53 23.74
CA LEU A 224 7.26 6.78 23.44
C LEU A 224 7.40 7.78 24.59
N ARG A 225 7.24 7.33 25.84
CA ARG A 225 7.43 8.16 27.02
C ARG A 225 8.87 8.67 27.13
N ARG A 226 9.88 7.83 26.86
CA ARG A 226 11.30 8.23 26.85
C ARG A 226 11.59 9.28 25.77
N PHE A 227 11.06 9.08 24.57
CA PHE A 227 11.18 10.04 23.47
C PHE A 227 10.55 11.40 23.83
N LEU A 228 9.32 11.40 24.33
CA LEU A 228 8.61 12.63 24.71
C LEU A 228 9.28 13.37 25.87
N LEU A 229 9.92 12.64 26.78
CA LEU A 229 10.64 13.22 27.92
C LEU A 229 12.12 13.51 27.59
N CYS A 230 12.58 13.25 26.36
CA CYS A 230 13.99 13.29 25.95
C CYS A 230 14.93 12.57 26.96
N LYS A 231 14.45 11.51 27.61
CA LYS A 231 15.23 10.70 28.55
C LYS A 231 15.79 9.50 27.78
N SER A 232 17.12 9.47 27.63
CA SER A 232 17.85 8.32 27.08
C SER A 232 17.67 7.07 27.93
#